data_AF-A0A1E2UV20-F1
#
_entry.id   AF-A0A1E2UV20-F1
#
_cell.length_a   1.000
_cell.length_b   1.000
_cell.length_c   1.000
_cell.angle_alpha   90.00
_cell.angle_beta   90.00
_cell.angle_gamma   90.00
#
_symmetry.space_group_name_H-M   'P 1'
#
loop_
_entity.id
_entity.type
_entity.pdbx_description
1 polymer ?
#
loop_
_entity_poly.entity_id
_entity_poly.type
_entity_poly.pdbx_seq_one_letter_code
_entity_poly.pdbx_strand_id
1 'polypeptide(L)'
;MQDGSQISIDPNTNKVTRNAEGVSSPLWDGVHSLDNGAVIIVRNGVVIKDVAIIEAQREQERDRLNAACMQLVRKVCGEHNECGDQPACDPARQLLAMEREELNESWAGMVLESSTHCLEGLGNEAFFKSCERSSGEKTPCEKLQLKVCGNQNQCSERESCGAASQLVVMEKQDKFSVPGGFTYATAQCRDLLAKQNDFFELCE
;
A
#
# COMPACT_ATOMS: atom_id res chain seq x y z
N MET A 1 -6.44 33.56 2.66
CA MET A 1 -5.81 33.66 4.00
C MET A 1 -6.87 34.03 5.02
N GLN A 2 -6.59 33.96 6.33
CA GLN A 2 -7.57 34.36 7.37
C GLN A 2 -8.01 35.84 7.33
N ASP A 3 -7.32 36.67 6.56
CA ASP A 3 -7.56 38.12 6.40
C ASP A 3 -8.40 38.47 5.15
N GLY A 4 -8.94 37.49 4.44
CA GLY A 4 -9.74 37.70 3.21
C GLY A 4 -8.92 38.14 1.99
N SER A 5 -7.59 38.16 2.09
CA SER A 5 -6.71 38.45 0.96
C SER A 5 -6.53 37.22 0.06
N GLN A 6 -6.47 37.46 -1.24
CA GLN A 6 -6.29 36.44 -2.27
C GLN A 6 -4.87 36.52 -2.84
N ILE A 7 -4.15 35.41 -2.82
CA ILE A 7 -2.82 35.29 -3.42
C ILE A 7 -2.98 34.80 -4.86
N SER A 8 -2.29 35.46 -5.79
CA SER A 8 -2.16 35.02 -7.18
C SER A 8 -0.68 34.83 -7.52
N ILE A 9 -0.37 33.76 -8.25
CA ILE A 9 1.00 33.42 -8.67
C ILE A 9 1.00 33.39 -10.19
N ASP A 10 1.85 34.21 -10.80
CA ASP A 10 2.08 34.18 -12.25
C ASP A 10 2.85 32.90 -12.62
N PRO A 11 2.29 32.00 -13.45
CA PRO A 11 2.91 30.71 -13.76
C PRO A 11 4.19 30.82 -14.60
N ASN A 12 4.39 31.94 -15.32
CA ASN A 12 5.56 32.13 -16.19
C ASN A 12 6.72 32.77 -15.44
N THR A 13 6.43 33.64 -14.46
CA THR A 13 7.45 34.40 -13.73
C THR A 13 7.60 34.00 -12.26
N ASN A 14 6.72 33.13 -11.77
CA ASN A 14 6.54 32.78 -10.36
C ASN A 14 6.33 34.00 -9.44
N LYS A 15 6.00 35.18 -9.98
CA LYS A 15 5.72 36.38 -9.18
C LYS A 15 4.44 36.21 -8.39
N VAL A 16 4.50 36.63 -7.12
CA VAL A 16 3.38 36.53 -6.19
C VAL A 16 2.79 37.89 -5.94
N THR A 17 1.48 38.01 -6.16
CA THR A 17 0.70 39.20 -5.80
C THR A 17 -0.35 38.84 -4.76
N ARG A 18 -0.51 39.73 -3.79
CA ARG A 18 -1.58 39.71 -2.80
C ARG A 18 -2.60 40.76 -3.21
N ASN A 19 -3.83 40.31 -3.41
CA ASN A 19 -4.99 41.17 -3.65
C ASN A 19 -5.80 41.26 -2.35
N ALA A 20 -5.89 42.46 -1.79
CA ALA A 20 -6.74 42.74 -0.63
C ALA A 20 -7.57 43.98 -0.95
N GLU A 21 -8.90 43.87 -0.83
CA GLU A 21 -9.83 45.00 -1.04
C GLU A 21 -9.65 45.71 -2.39
N GLY A 22 -9.30 44.97 -3.45
CA GLY A 22 -9.08 45.52 -4.80
C GLY A 22 -7.70 46.13 -5.03
N VAL A 23 -6.82 46.14 -4.03
CA VAL A 23 -5.44 46.61 -4.14
C VAL A 23 -4.51 45.41 -4.33
N SER A 24 -3.83 45.38 -5.47
CA SER A 24 -2.80 44.38 -5.77
C SER A 24 -1.43 44.89 -5.33
N SER A 25 -0.73 44.09 -4.51
CA SER A 25 0.61 44.39 -4.02
C SER A 25 1.52 43.16 -4.12
N PRO A 26 2.85 43.33 -4.28
CA PRO A 26 3.78 42.21 -4.18
C PRO A 26 3.67 41.55 -2.80
N LEU A 27 3.75 40.22 -2.76
CA LEU A 27 3.85 39.51 -1.47
C LEU A 27 5.27 39.68 -0.92
N TRP A 28 5.36 40.02 0.37
CA TRP A 28 6.63 40.19 1.06
C TRP A 28 7.36 38.86 1.21
N ASP A 29 8.69 38.93 1.26
CA ASP A 29 9.55 37.76 1.45
C ASP A 29 9.25 37.07 2.78
N GLY A 30 9.30 35.73 2.77
CA GLY A 30 9.00 34.91 3.94
C GLY A 30 8.28 33.62 3.59
N VAL A 31 7.82 32.93 4.63
CA VAL A 31 7.05 31.68 4.53
C VAL A 31 5.58 31.99 4.73
N HIS A 32 4.73 31.58 3.79
CA HIS A 32 3.29 31.87 3.78
C HIS A 32 2.47 30.60 3.65
N SER A 33 1.39 30.49 4.42
CA SER A 33 0.41 29.40 4.30
C SER A 33 -0.75 29.82 3.42
N LEU A 34 -1.12 28.96 2.48
CA LEU A 34 -2.28 29.11 1.59
C LEU A 34 -3.53 28.46 2.22
N ASP A 35 -4.70 28.83 1.70
CA ASP A 35 -6.00 28.37 2.22
C ASP A 35 -6.25 26.86 2.00
N ASN A 36 -5.56 26.27 1.04
CA ASN A 36 -5.56 24.83 0.80
C ASN A 36 -4.55 24.06 1.68
N GLY A 37 -3.90 24.72 2.64
CA GLY A 37 -2.89 24.15 3.53
C GLY A 37 -1.49 24.04 2.94
N ALA A 38 -1.27 24.47 1.69
CA ALA A 38 0.06 24.49 1.08
C ALA A 38 0.93 25.63 1.66
N VAL A 39 2.24 25.41 1.79
CA VAL A 39 3.20 26.40 2.27
C VAL A 39 4.08 26.86 1.10
N ILE A 40 4.22 28.17 0.92
CA ILE A 40 5.09 28.77 -0.10
C ILE A 40 6.18 29.62 0.55
N ILE A 41 7.35 29.66 -0.09
CA ILE A 41 8.47 30.53 0.29
C ILE A 41 8.61 31.60 -0.77
N VAL A 42 8.53 32.87 -0.37
CA VAL A 42 8.71 34.02 -1.25
C VAL A 42 10.06 34.67 -0.98
N ARG A 43 10.82 34.93 -2.04
CA ARG A 43 12.06 35.70 -2.01
C ARG A 43 12.12 36.62 -3.22
N ASN A 44 12.39 37.90 -3.00
CA ASN A 44 12.27 38.97 -3.99
C ASN A 44 10.93 38.97 -4.74
N GLY A 45 9.83 38.69 -4.03
CA GLY A 45 8.47 38.68 -4.63
C GLY A 45 8.19 37.54 -5.62
N VAL A 46 9.05 36.51 -5.68
CA VAL A 46 8.82 35.27 -6.45
C VAL A 46 8.74 34.05 -5.53
N VAL A 47 7.89 33.08 -5.88
CA VAL A 47 7.90 31.76 -5.20
C VAL A 47 9.21 31.06 -5.56
N ILE A 48 10.01 30.78 -4.53
CA ILE A 48 11.15 29.89 -4.66
C ILE A 48 10.59 28.47 -4.68
N LYS A 49 10.51 27.88 -5.87
CA LYS A 49 10.39 26.43 -6.01
C LYS A 49 11.77 25.85 -5.72
N ASP A 50 12.05 25.55 -4.46
CA ASP A 50 13.31 24.91 -4.08
C ASP A 50 13.39 23.56 -4.81
N VAL A 51 14.47 23.34 -5.55
CA VAL A 51 14.69 22.09 -6.30
C VAL A 51 14.62 20.91 -5.34
N ALA A 52 15.12 21.08 -4.10
CA ALA A 52 15.04 20.06 -3.07
C ALA A 52 13.60 19.72 -2.66
N ILE A 53 12.69 20.70 -2.63
CA ILE A 53 11.27 20.47 -2.33
C ILE A 53 10.57 19.78 -3.51
N ILE A 54 10.87 20.18 -4.75
CA ILE A 54 10.32 19.51 -5.95
C ILE A 54 10.80 18.06 -6.02
N GLU A 55 12.08 17.82 -5.77
CA GLU A 55 12.65 16.47 -5.76
C GLU A 55 12.08 15.62 -4.62
N ALA A 56 11.93 16.18 -3.42
CA ALA A 56 11.27 15.48 -2.31
C ALA A 56 9.81 15.12 -2.63
N GLN A 57 9.06 16.03 -3.28
CA GLN A 57 7.68 15.76 -3.71
C GLN A 57 7.61 14.67 -4.79
N ARG A 58 8.55 14.68 -5.74
CA ARG A 58 8.65 13.64 -6.78
C ARG A 58 9.01 12.28 -6.19
N GLU A 59 9.94 12.23 -5.24
CA GLU A 59 10.30 10.98 -4.58
C GLU A 59 9.11 10.44 -3.78
N GLN A 60 8.41 11.29 -3.04
CA GLN A 60 7.21 10.91 -2.30
C GLN A 60 6.11 10.36 -3.21
N GLU A 61 5.88 10.97 -4.37
CA GLU A 61 4.90 10.48 -5.34
C GLU A 61 5.34 9.14 -5.94
N ARG A 62 6.64 8.97 -6.20
CA ARG A 62 7.19 7.70 -6.69
C ARG A 62 7.04 6.59 -5.66
N ASP A 63 7.33 6.86 -4.39
CA ASP A 63 7.14 5.92 -3.29
C ASP A 63 5.67 5.53 -3.15
N ARG A 64 4.76 6.49 -3.29
CA ARG A 64 3.33 6.26 -3.25
C ARG A 64 2.87 5.36 -4.40
N LEU A 65 3.34 5.60 -5.61
CA LEU A 65 3.03 4.79 -6.80
C LEU A 65 3.60 3.38 -6.65
N ASN A 66 4.86 3.24 -6.26
CA ASN A 66 5.52 1.94 -6.03
C ASN A 66 4.84 1.11 -4.93
N ALA A 67 4.18 1.76 -3.97
CA ALA A 67 3.43 1.08 -2.93
C ALA A 67 1.97 0.78 -3.31
N ALA A 68 1.44 1.39 -4.38
CA ALA A 68 0.01 1.39 -4.68
C ALA A 68 -0.53 -0.02 -4.95
N CYS A 69 0.16 -0.83 -5.76
CA CYS A 69 -0.30 -2.18 -6.08
C CYS A 69 -0.29 -3.11 -4.87
N MET A 70 0.75 -3.04 -4.04
CA MET A 70 0.79 -3.79 -2.79
C MET A 70 -0.34 -3.38 -1.83
N GLN A 71 -0.59 -2.07 -1.69
CA GLN A 71 -1.68 -1.56 -0.87
C GLN A 71 -3.04 -2.00 -1.38
N LEU A 72 -3.26 -1.98 -2.71
CA LEU A 72 -4.51 -2.42 -3.32
C LEU A 72 -4.79 -3.90 -3.04
N VAL A 73 -3.78 -4.76 -3.21
CA VAL A 73 -3.91 -6.18 -2.91
C VAL A 73 -4.22 -6.41 -1.43
N ARG A 74 -3.56 -5.72 -0.50
CA ARG A 74 -3.90 -5.85 0.94
C ARG A 74 -5.31 -5.39 1.24
N LYS A 75 -5.70 -4.24 0.68
CA LYS A 75 -7.03 -3.69 0.84
C LYS A 75 -8.06 -4.72 0.42
N VAL A 76 -7.89 -5.36 -0.74
CA VAL A 76 -8.95 -6.14 -1.37
C VAL A 76 -8.90 -7.63 -1.02
N CYS A 77 -7.70 -8.23 -1.03
CA CYS A 77 -7.50 -9.63 -0.70
C CYS A 77 -7.34 -9.88 0.80
N GLY A 78 -7.04 -8.84 1.59
CA GLY A 78 -6.65 -8.96 2.99
C GLY A 78 -5.16 -9.28 3.16
N GLU A 79 -4.66 -9.10 4.38
CA GLU A 79 -3.25 -9.32 4.76
C GLU A 79 -2.81 -10.79 4.59
N HIS A 80 -3.72 -11.76 4.77
CA HIS A 80 -3.45 -13.20 4.68
C HIS A 80 -4.28 -13.88 3.60
N ASN A 81 -4.75 -13.12 2.62
CA ASN A 81 -5.68 -13.62 1.60
C ASN A 81 -7.05 -14.06 2.13
N GLU A 82 -7.52 -13.46 3.22
CA GLU A 82 -8.81 -13.79 3.81
C GLU A 82 -9.96 -13.60 2.80
N CYS A 83 -9.83 -12.61 1.92
CA CYS A 83 -10.78 -12.31 0.85
C CYS A 83 -10.32 -12.81 -0.52
N GLY A 84 -9.51 -13.88 -0.55
CA GLY A 84 -8.94 -14.43 -1.77
C GLY A 84 -9.95 -14.82 -2.84
N ASP A 85 -11.14 -15.27 -2.42
CA ASP A 85 -12.21 -15.72 -3.32
C ASP A 85 -13.15 -14.57 -3.73
N GLN A 86 -12.90 -13.33 -3.27
CA GLN A 86 -13.71 -12.18 -3.67
C GLN A 86 -13.39 -11.78 -5.12
N PRO A 87 -14.39 -11.40 -5.93
CA PRO A 87 -14.20 -11.07 -7.35
C PRO A 87 -13.17 -9.96 -7.63
N ALA A 88 -12.91 -9.10 -6.66
CA ALA A 88 -11.97 -7.99 -6.79
C ALA A 88 -10.51 -8.37 -6.47
N CYS A 89 -10.28 -9.50 -5.79
CA CYS A 89 -8.93 -9.90 -5.38
C CYS A 89 -8.05 -10.33 -6.57
N ASP A 90 -8.60 -11.12 -7.51
CA ASP A 90 -7.85 -11.56 -8.69
C ASP A 90 -7.41 -10.39 -9.59
N PRO A 91 -8.29 -9.44 -9.95
CA PRO A 91 -7.86 -8.23 -10.67
C PRO A 91 -6.78 -7.42 -9.95
N ALA A 92 -6.88 -7.29 -8.61
CA ALA A 92 -5.86 -6.58 -7.83
C ALA A 92 -4.48 -7.28 -7.91
N ARG A 93 -4.46 -8.62 -7.86
CA ARG A 93 -3.24 -9.42 -8.03
C ARG A 93 -2.67 -9.33 -9.44
N GLN A 94 -3.53 -9.28 -10.44
CA GLN A 94 -3.12 -9.16 -11.83
C GLN A 94 -2.39 -7.83 -12.06
N LEU A 95 -2.90 -6.72 -11.50
CA LEU A 95 -2.23 -5.42 -11.55
C LEU A 95 -0.84 -5.44 -10.88
N LEU A 96 -0.72 -6.11 -9.72
CA LEU A 96 0.58 -6.29 -9.07
C LEU A 96 1.56 -7.15 -9.89
N ALA A 97 1.06 -8.16 -10.60
CA ALA A 97 1.89 -8.98 -11.49
C ALA A 97 2.40 -8.15 -12.68
N MET A 98 1.52 -7.36 -13.31
CA MET A 98 1.89 -6.44 -14.39
C MET A 98 2.95 -5.42 -13.92
N GLU A 99 2.81 -4.84 -12.72
CA GLU A 99 3.82 -3.93 -12.17
C GLU A 99 5.20 -4.57 -12.04
N ARG A 100 5.26 -5.83 -11.62
CA ARG A 100 6.54 -6.55 -11.50
C ARG A 100 7.17 -6.84 -12.86
N GLU A 101 6.36 -7.11 -13.87
CA GLU A 101 6.81 -7.31 -15.24
C GLU A 101 7.33 -5.99 -15.82
N GLU A 102 6.57 -4.89 -15.66
CA GLU A 102 6.99 -3.55 -16.05
C GLU A 102 8.28 -3.12 -15.35
N LEU A 103 8.44 -3.40 -14.06
CA LEU A 103 9.69 -3.14 -13.32
C LEU A 103 10.90 -3.91 -13.87
N ASN A 104 10.69 -5.12 -14.38
CA ASN A 104 11.76 -5.93 -14.96
C ASN A 104 12.15 -5.47 -16.37
N GLU A 105 11.22 -4.88 -17.12
CA GLU A 105 11.45 -4.42 -18.50
C GLU A 105 11.83 -2.92 -18.58
N SER A 106 11.51 -2.13 -17.56
CA SER A 106 11.71 -0.68 -17.55
C SER A 106 13.10 -0.26 -17.07
N TRP A 107 13.71 0.69 -17.79
CA TRP A 107 14.88 1.42 -17.30
C TRP A 107 14.46 2.47 -16.26
N ALA A 108 15.18 2.51 -15.14
CA ALA A 108 14.88 3.32 -13.95
C ALA A 108 14.47 4.76 -14.28
N GLY A 109 13.25 5.14 -13.89
CA GLY A 109 12.80 6.54 -13.85
C GLY A 109 11.44 6.86 -14.48
N MET A 110 10.78 5.91 -15.17
CA MET A 110 9.42 6.11 -15.69
C MET A 110 8.36 5.66 -14.69
N VAL A 111 7.28 6.43 -14.60
CA VAL A 111 6.05 6.02 -13.90
C VAL A 111 5.45 4.84 -14.67
N LEU A 112 5.16 3.78 -13.93
CA LEU A 112 4.57 2.55 -14.46
C LEU A 112 3.06 2.71 -14.64
N GLU A 113 2.52 2.19 -15.73
CA GLU A 113 1.11 2.29 -16.05
C GLU A 113 0.29 1.48 -15.05
N SER A 114 0.78 0.28 -14.72
CA SER A 114 0.23 -0.58 -13.66
C SER A 114 0.12 0.12 -12.30
N SER A 115 1.14 0.88 -11.87
CA SER A 115 1.13 1.56 -10.57
C SER A 115 0.07 2.66 -10.52
N THR A 116 -0.18 3.32 -11.65
CA THR A 116 -1.26 4.31 -11.78
C THR A 116 -2.64 3.65 -11.64
N HIS A 117 -2.86 2.54 -12.33
CA HIS A 117 -4.12 1.79 -12.22
C HIS A 117 -4.35 1.22 -10.82
N CYS A 118 -3.29 0.80 -10.13
CA CYS A 118 -3.39 0.40 -8.73
C CYS A 118 -3.81 1.57 -7.82
N LEU A 119 -3.27 2.77 -8.05
CA LEU A 119 -3.63 3.96 -7.31
C LEU A 119 -5.09 4.37 -7.56
N GLU A 120 -5.57 4.27 -8.80
CA GLU A 120 -6.98 4.46 -9.14
C GLU A 120 -7.87 3.42 -8.45
N GLY A 121 -7.45 2.16 -8.46
CA GLY A 121 -8.13 1.07 -7.77
C GLY A 121 -8.28 1.31 -6.27
N LEU A 122 -7.27 1.91 -5.62
CA LEU A 122 -7.33 2.27 -4.21
C LEU A 122 -8.47 3.25 -3.90
N GLY A 123 -8.77 4.18 -4.82
CA GLY A 123 -9.89 5.11 -4.69
C GLY A 123 -11.26 4.55 -5.09
N ASN A 124 -11.30 3.39 -5.77
CA ASN A 124 -12.53 2.80 -6.29
C ASN A 124 -13.15 1.79 -5.29
N GLU A 125 -13.90 2.31 -4.33
CA GLU A 125 -14.65 1.50 -3.34
C GLU A 125 -15.83 0.73 -3.94
N ALA A 126 -16.26 1.02 -5.18
CA ALA A 126 -17.37 0.31 -5.80
C ALA A 126 -16.97 -1.12 -6.21
N PHE A 127 -15.77 -1.25 -6.78
CA PHE A 127 -15.22 -2.52 -7.25
C PHE A 127 -14.16 -3.09 -6.30
N PHE A 128 -13.16 -2.28 -5.91
CA PHE A 128 -12.07 -2.69 -5.01
C PHE A 128 -12.41 -2.37 -3.55
N LYS A 129 -13.43 -3.09 -3.06
CA LYS A 129 -13.86 -3.00 -1.66
C LYS A 129 -12.79 -3.52 -0.72
N SER A 130 -12.74 -2.93 0.47
CA SER A 130 -11.87 -3.42 1.54
C SER A 130 -12.30 -4.81 2.01
N CYS A 131 -11.32 -5.65 2.30
CA CYS A 131 -11.50 -6.97 2.87
C CYS A 131 -11.99 -6.82 4.30
N GLU A 132 -13.28 -7.04 4.50
CA GLU A 132 -13.84 -7.18 5.83
C GLU A 132 -13.45 -8.56 6.35
N ARG A 133 -12.36 -8.62 7.15
CA ARG A 133 -12.07 -9.84 7.92
C ARG A 133 -13.30 -10.14 8.76
N SER A 134 -13.95 -11.27 8.51
CA SER A 134 -14.86 -11.82 9.49
C SER A 134 -14.03 -12.04 10.75
N SER A 135 -14.30 -11.27 11.80
CA SER A 135 -13.55 -11.27 13.06
C SER A 135 -13.63 -12.66 13.68
N GLY A 136 -12.64 -13.51 13.38
CA GLY A 136 -12.64 -14.94 13.69
C GLY A 136 -11.97 -15.81 12.63
N GLU A 137 -11.67 -15.28 11.43
CA GLU A 137 -11.06 -16.07 10.38
C GLU A 137 -9.55 -16.28 10.57
N LYS A 138 -9.19 -17.56 10.62
CA LYS A 138 -7.84 -18.06 10.84
C LYS A 138 -6.98 -17.89 9.59
N THR A 139 -5.70 -17.57 9.77
CA THR A 139 -4.75 -17.50 8.64
C THR A 139 -4.61 -18.86 7.95
N PRO A 140 -4.08 -18.94 6.72
CA PRO A 140 -3.78 -20.22 6.08
C PRO A 140 -2.90 -21.13 6.94
N CYS A 141 -1.90 -20.59 7.65
CA CYS A 141 -1.07 -21.41 8.53
C CYS A 141 -1.82 -21.88 9.78
N GLU A 142 -2.69 -21.06 10.36
CA GLU A 142 -3.54 -21.47 11.48
C GLU A 142 -4.59 -22.53 11.07
N LYS A 143 -5.16 -22.42 9.85
CA LYS A 143 -6.04 -23.43 9.25
C LYS A 143 -5.29 -24.76 9.05
N LEU A 144 -4.06 -24.70 8.54
CA LEU A 144 -3.19 -25.89 8.39
C LEU A 144 -2.84 -26.52 9.74
N GLN A 145 -2.49 -25.70 10.74
CA GLN A 145 -2.20 -26.19 12.08
C GLN A 145 -3.40 -26.90 12.70
N LEU A 146 -4.61 -26.37 12.57
CA LEU A 146 -5.82 -27.05 13.08
C LEU A 146 -6.11 -28.36 12.36
N LYS A 147 -5.90 -28.39 11.04
CA LYS A 147 -6.05 -29.62 10.25
C LYS A 147 -5.11 -30.72 10.77
N VAL A 148 -3.86 -30.37 11.09
CA VAL A 148 -2.78 -31.34 11.34
C VAL A 148 -2.59 -31.68 12.82
N CYS A 149 -2.78 -30.70 13.71
CA CYS A 149 -2.67 -30.86 15.15
C CYS A 149 -4.01 -31.20 15.82
N GLY A 150 -5.13 -30.91 15.14
CA GLY A 150 -6.48 -31.01 15.70
C GLY A 150 -6.89 -29.79 16.54
N ASN A 151 -8.18 -29.65 16.82
CA ASN A 151 -8.72 -28.50 17.58
C ASN A 151 -8.21 -28.42 19.02
N GLN A 152 -7.79 -29.54 19.61
CA GLN A 152 -7.28 -29.61 20.99
C GLN A 152 -5.83 -30.10 21.05
N ASN A 153 -5.04 -29.99 19.97
CA ASN A 153 -3.66 -30.51 19.88
C ASN A 153 -3.54 -32.02 20.16
N GLN A 154 -4.58 -32.78 19.83
CA GLN A 154 -4.61 -34.25 19.99
C GLN A 154 -3.54 -34.98 19.15
N CYS A 155 -3.01 -34.36 18.09
CA CYS A 155 -1.90 -34.89 17.28
C CYS A 155 -0.57 -34.17 17.52
N SER A 156 -0.37 -33.57 18.70
CA SER A 156 0.85 -32.80 19.03
C SER A 156 2.16 -33.58 18.89
N GLU A 157 2.13 -34.90 19.10
CA GLU A 157 3.30 -35.76 18.98
C GLU A 157 3.71 -36.08 17.53
N ARG A 158 2.88 -35.75 16.53
CA ARG A 158 3.21 -35.98 15.12
C ARG A 158 4.21 -34.94 14.62
N GLU A 159 5.21 -35.38 13.88
CA GLU A 159 6.22 -34.50 13.26
C GLU A 159 5.56 -33.43 12.36
N SER A 160 4.47 -33.80 11.69
CA SER A 160 3.65 -32.91 10.87
C SER A 160 3.01 -31.77 11.66
N CYS A 161 2.60 -31.99 12.91
CA CYS A 161 2.06 -30.94 13.78
C CYS A 161 3.18 -29.99 14.24
N GLY A 162 4.37 -30.52 14.52
CA GLY A 162 5.56 -29.70 14.79
C GLY A 162 5.91 -28.78 13.62
N ALA A 163 5.96 -29.33 12.40
CA ALA A 163 6.21 -28.57 11.17
C ALA A 163 5.14 -27.51 10.90
N ALA A 164 3.85 -27.83 11.07
CA ALA A 164 2.76 -26.87 10.91
C ALA A 164 2.86 -25.72 11.92
N SER A 165 3.24 -26.03 13.17
CA SER A 165 3.44 -25.03 14.21
C SER A 165 4.64 -24.11 13.92
N GLN A 166 5.73 -24.65 13.35
CA GLN A 166 6.87 -23.85 12.89
C GLN A 166 6.46 -22.86 11.80
N LEU A 167 5.64 -23.27 10.82
CA LEU A 167 5.14 -22.37 9.78
C LEU A 167 4.31 -21.22 10.33
N VAL A 168 3.51 -21.44 11.39
CA VAL A 168 2.77 -20.37 12.09
C VAL A 168 3.73 -19.38 12.76
N VAL A 169 4.81 -19.88 13.36
CA VAL A 169 5.84 -19.01 13.97
C VAL A 169 6.55 -18.18 12.91
N MET A 170 6.92 -18.80 11.77
CA MET A 170 7.53 -18.11 10.64
C MET A 170 6.61 -17.04 10.05
N GLU A 171 5.32 -17.34 9.85
CA GLU A 171 4.34 -16.36 9.39
C GLU A 171 4.26 -15.14 10.34
N LYS A 172 4.34 -15.36 11.66
CA LYS A 172 4.35 -14.27 12.65
C LYS A 172 5.66 -13.48 12.66
N GLN A 173 6.79 -14.12 12.39
CA GLN A 173 8.10 -13.45 12.34
C GLN A 173 8.30 -12.67 11.04
N ASP A 174 7.88 -13.23 9.92
CA ASP A 174 7.97 -12.61 8.60
C ASP A 174 7.12 -11.34 8.51
N LYS A 175 6.01 -11.25 9.25
CA LYS A 175 5.21 -10.03 9.39
C LYS A 175 6.01 -8.79 9.80
N PHE A 176 7.09 -8.97 10.57
CA PHE A 176 7.93 -7.85 10.99
C PHE A 176 8.98 -7.47 9.95
N SER A 177 9.31 -8.38 9.03
CA SER A 177 10.37 -8.20 8.03
C SER A 177 9.86 -7.68 6.69
N VAL A 178 8.60 -7.97 6.36
CA VAL A 178 7.89 -7.43 5.20
C VAL A 178 6.60 -6.76 5.69
N PRO A 179 6.58 -5.42 5.87
CA PRO A 179 5.37 -4.72 6.28
C PRO A 179 4.29 -4.94 5.21
N GLY A 180 3.40 -5.92 5.45
CA GLY A 180 2.25 -6.41 4.67
C GLY A 180 2.53 -7.22 3.37
N GLY A 181 3.59 -8.02 3.36
CA GLY A 181 3.77 -9.03 2.33
C GLY A 181 3.07 -10.33 2.69
N PHE A 182 2.46 -11.01 1.69
CA PHE A 182 2.33 -12.46 1.70
C PHE A 182 3.69 -13.05 2.12
N THR A 183 3.75 -13.59 3.33
CA THR A 183 4.99 -14.21 3.81
C THR A 183 5.23 -15.49 3.01
N TYR A 184 6.49 -15.86 2.82
CA TYR A 184 6.84 -17.12 2.15
C TYR A 184 6.16 -18.31 2.87
N ALA A 185 6.02 -18.21 4.20
CA ALA A 185 5.28 -19.15 5.03
C ALA A 185 3.77 -19.18 4.70
N THR A 186 3.09 -18.03 4.58
CA THR A 186 1.65 -17.97 4.25
C THR A 186 1.35 -18.62 2.89
N ALA A 187 2.20 -18.39 1.89
CA ALA A 187 2.05 -19.01 0.57
C ALA A 187 2.21 -20.53 0.63
N GLN A 188 3.21 -21.03 1.35
CA GLN A 188 3.40 -22.46 1.57
C GLN A 188 2.22 -23.10 2.29
N CYS A 189 1.72 -22.48 3.37
CA CYS A 189 0.57 -23.00 4.11
C CYS A 189 -0.66 -23.14 3.22
N ARG A 190 -0.91 -22.16 2.35
CA ARG A 190 -2.03 -22.21 1.40
C ARG A 190 -1.86 -23.35 0.39
N ASP A 191 -0.67 -23.50 -0.17
CA ASP A 191 -0.39 -24.57 -1.14
C ASP A 191 -0.53 -25.96 -0.51
N LEU A 192 -0.11 -26.12 0.75
CA LEU A 192 -0.24 -27.35 1.54
C LEU A 192 -1.68 -27.64 1.97
N LEU A 193 -2.53 -26.62 2.10
CA LEU A 193 -3.96 -26.79 2.32
C LEU A 193 -4.68 -27.24 1.04
N ALA A 194 -4.29 -26.69 -0.12
CA ALA A 194 -4.93 -26.96 -1.40
C ALA A 194 -4.54 -28.33 -2.00
N LYS A 195 -3.32 -28.79 -1.76
CA LYS A 195 -2.83 -30.08 -2.24
C LYS A 195 -3.04 -31.17 -1.19
N GLN A 196 -3.49 -32.34 -1.63
CA GLN A 196 -3.44 -33.53 -0.80
C GLN A 196 -1.96 -33.92 -0.61
N ASN A 197 -1.48 -33.91 0.62
CA ASN A 197 -0.09 -34.14 0.97
C ASN A 197 -0.03 -35.15 2.12
N ASP A 198 0.67 -36.26 1.88
CA ASP A 198 0.83 -37.38 2.82
C ASP A 198 1.60 -37.01 4.10
N PHE A 199 2.34 -35.89 4.08
CA PHE A 199 3.03 -35.38 5.26
C PHE A 199 2.12 -34.51 6.15
N PHE A 200 1.19 -33.72 5.56
CA PHE A 200 0.27 -32.84 6.32
C PHE A 200 -1.15 -33.42 6.33
N GLU A 201 -1.26 -34.67 6.77
CA GLU A 201 -2.52 -35.37 6.93
C GLU A 201 -3.39 -34.77 8.04
N LEU A 202 -4.69 -35.06 7.96
CA LEU A 202 -5.65 -34.61 8.93
C LEU A 202 -5.45 -35.35 10.26
N CYS A 203 -5.63 -34.63 11.37
CA CYS A 203 -5.63 -35.23 12.68
C CYS A 203 -6.94 -35.99 12.91
N GLU A 204 -6.89 -37.31 12.75
CA GLU A 204 -7.97 -38.26 13.07
C GLU A 204 -8.06 -38.51 14.58
#